data_AF-Q1ASQ5-F1
#
_entry.id   AF-Q1ASQ5-F1
#
_cell.length_a   1.000
_cell.length_b   1.000
_cell.length_c   1.000
_cell.angle_alpha   90.00
_cell.angle_beta   90.00
_cell.angle_gamma   90.00
#
_symmetry.space_group_name_H-M   'P 1'
#
loop_
_entity.id
_entity.type
_entity.pdbx_description
1 polymer ?
#
loop_
_entity_poly.entity_id
_entity_poly.type
_entity_poly.pdbx_seq_one_letter_code
_entity_poly.pdbx_strand_id
1 'polypeptide(L)'
;MEVPGATGDTALRREDVIRVLDGCYDPCCEDRRISVVDMGLVEGVEVGGGRVGIRLLLTSGWCPFAARLMETIRERVGRLPGVEEVEVEVVWDPVWSPERMSEAAREKLRLPLERLLPLREARLGRGGGR
;
A
#
# COMPACT_ATOMS: atom_id res chain seq x y z
N MET A 1 -27.48 -24.24 2.85
CA MET A 1 -26.86 -23.42 3.91
C MET A 1 -27.18 -21.99 3.58
N GLU A 2 -28.25 -21.49 4.17
CA GLU A 2 -28.85 -20.19 3.88
C GLU A 2 -27.90 -19.07 4.35
N VAL A 3 -27.66 -18.09 3.49
CA VAL A 3 -27.01 -16.84 3.89
C VAL A 3 -28.11 -15.88 4.37
N PRO A 4 -28.16 -15.51 5.65
CA PRO A 4 -29.12 -14.53 6.13
C PRO A 4 -28.69 -13.13 5.70
N GLY A 5 -29.69 -12.30 5.39
CA GLY A 5 -29.56 -11.05 4.66
C GLY A 5 -28.72 -9.97 5.33
N ALA A 6 -28.04 -9.18 4.50
CA ALA A 6 -27.50 -7.89 4.88
C ALA A 6 -28.60 -6.83 4.77
N THR A 7 -29.35 -6.64 5.85
CA THR A 7 -30.22 -5.48 6.02
C THR A 7 -29.47 -4.39 6.79
N GLY A 8 -29.30 -3.24 6.14
CA GLY A 8 -29.31 -1.89 6.71
C GLY A 8 -28.59 -1.64 8.03
N ASP A 9 -27.37 -1.10 7.93
CA ASP A 9 -26.95 0.03 8.75
C ASP A 9 -25.95 0.86 7.93
N THR A 10 -26.32 2.08 7.55
CA THR A 10 -25.48 3.03 6.77
C THR A 10 -24.44 3.67 7.69
N ALA A 11 -23.80 2.86 8.53
CA ALA A 11 -22.70 3.28 9.38
C ALA A 11 -21.40 2.96 8.63
N LEU A 12 -20.62 3.99 8.32
CA LEU A 12 -19.30 3.86 7.74
C LEU A 12 -18.43 2.94 8.61
N ARG A 13 -17.96 1.82 8.05
CA ARG A 13 -17.16 0.83 8.78
C ARG A 13 -15.70 0.87 8.38
N ARG A 14 -14.83 0.50 9.32
CA ARG A 14 -13.39 0.38 9.09
C ARG A 14 -13.07 -0.60 7.96
N GLU A 15 -13.83 -1.69 7.87
CA GLU A 15 -13.66 -2.72 6.85
C GLU A 15 -13.92 -2.19 5.44
N ASP A 16 -14.85 -1.25 5.27
CA ASP A 16 -15.16 -0.66 3.97
C ASP A 16 -14.02 0.26 3.50
N VAL A 17 -13.41 1.01 4.43
CA VAL A 17 -12.20 1.79 4.16
C VAL A 17 -11.05 0.88 3.75
N ILE A 18 -10.82 -0.22 4.47
CA ILE A 18 -9.75 -1.17 4.15
C ILE A 18 -9.93 -1.80 2.77
N ARG A 19 -11.17 -2.15 2.39
CA ARG A 19 -11.47 -2.65 1.03
C ARG A 19 -11.12 -1.64 -0.04
N VAL A 20 -11.39 -0.35 0.19
CA VAL A 20 -10.99 0.72 -0.75
C VAL A 20 -9.48 0.85 -0.82
N LEU A 21 -8.80 0.80 0.33
CA LEU A 21 -7.34 0.84 0.40
C LEU A 21 -6.68 -0.35 -0.31
N ASP A 22 -7.29 -1.53 -0.27
CA ASP A 22 -6.80 -2.69 -1.01
C ASP A 22 -6.90 -2.54 -2.54
N GLY A 23 -7.69 -1.57 -3.02
CA GLY A 23 -7.70 -1.18 -4.42
C GLY A 23 -6.65 -0.12 -4.78
N CYS A 24 -6.01 0.53 -3.81
CA CYS A 24 -5.04 1.62 -4.02
C CYS A 24 -3.63 1.05 -4.19
N TYR A 25 -2.90 1.50 -5.20
CA TYR A 25 -1.55 1.03 -5.51
C TYR A 25 -0.52 2.13 -5.29
N ASP A 26 0.66 1.76 -4.78
CA ASP A 26 1.82 2.66 -4.77
C ASP A 26 2.22 2.97 -6.23
N PRO A 27 2.32 4.26 -6.64
CA PRO A 27 2.76 4.64 -7.97
C PRO A 27 4.10 4.02 -8.40
N CYS A 28 4.99 3.69 -7.46
CA CYS A 28 6.27 3.04 -7.76
C CYS A 28 6.13 1.55 -8.16
N CYS A 29 5.00 0.92 -7.83
CA CYS A 29 4.73 -0.50 -8.06
C CYS A 29 3.40 -0.75 -8.79
N GLU A 30 2.83 0.28 -9.45
CA GLU A 30 1.53 0.21 -10.11
C GLU A 30 1.51 -0.87 -11.22
N ASP A 31 2.63 -1.05 -11.92
CA ASP A 31 2.84 -2.09 -12.94
C ASP A 31 2.70 -3.52 -12.37
N ARG A 32 3.01 -3.70 -11.08
CA ARG A 32 2.94 -4.98 -10.37
C ARG A 32 1.60 -5.22 -9.67
N ARG A 33 0.72 -4.20 -9.63
CA ARG A 33 -0.59 -4.25 -8.97
C ARG A 33 -0.50 -4.82 -7.54
N ILE A 34 0.32 -4.18 -6.72
CA ILE A 34 0.47 -4.50 -5.28
C ILE A 34 -0.20 -3.37 -4.51
N SER A 35 -1.22 -3.70 -3.72
CA SER A 35 -2.00 -2.70 -2.98
C SER A 35 -1.18 -2.08 -1.84
N VAL A 36 -1.60 -0.91 -1.35
CA VAL A 36 -0.99 -0.31 -0.15
C VAL A 36 -1.18 -1.18 1.10
N VAL A 37 -2.22 -2.02 1.10
CA VAL A 37 -2.48 -3.01 2.16
C VAL A 37 -1.48 -4.16 2.05
N ASP A 38 -1.35 -4.75 0.86
CA ASP A 38 -0.39 -5.83 0.57
C ASP A 38 1.07 -5.40 0.76
N MET A 39 1.37 -4.15 0.44
CA MET A 39 2.69 -3.55 0.65
C MET A 39 2.96 -3.23 2.14
N GLY A 40 1.94 -3.33 3.00
CA GLY A 40 2.06 -3.05 4.43
C GLY A 40 2.32 -1.57 4.74
N LEU A 41 1.83 -0.66 3.86
CA LEU A 41 1.98 0.79 4.02
C LEU A 41 0.92 1.39 4.93
N VAL A 42 -0.17 0.68 5.22
CA VAL A 42 -1.21 1.15 6.14
C VAL A 42 -0.81 0.81 7.57
N GLU A 43 -0.55 1.82 8.40
CA GLU A 43 -0.27 1.65 9.83
C GLU A 43 -1.55 1.70 10.66
N GLY A 44 -2.48 2.59 10.31
CA GLY A 44 -3.69 2.80 11.08
C GLY A 44 -4.84 3.29 10.22
N VAL A 45 -6.05 2.87 10.59
CA VAL A 45 -7.31 3.36 10.04
C VAL A 45 -8.27 3.57 11.20
N GLU A 46 -8.72 4.81 11.35
CA GLU A 46 -9.65 5.26 12.37
C GLU A 46 -10.89 5.82 11.68
N VAL A 47 -12.07 5.44 12.15
CA VAL A 47 -13.35 5.81 11.56
C VAL A 47 -14.30 6.23 12.67
N GLY A 48 -14.89 7.43 12.56
CA GLY A 48 -15.87 7.89 13.53
C GLY A 48 -16.53 9.21 13.14
N GLY A 49 -17.86 9.29 13.31
CA GLY A 49 -18.62 10.52 13.09
C GLY A 49 -18.41 11.14 11.71
N GLY A 50 -18.37 10.31 10.65
CA GLY A 50 -18.13 10.73 9.27
C GLY A 50 -16.67 11.06 8.92
N ARG A 51 -15.75 11.01 9.89
CA ARG A 51 -14.32 11.26 9.65
C ARG A 51 -13.55 9.95 9.52
N VAL A 52 -12.60 9.94 8.58
CA VAL A 52 -11.66 8.83 8.37
C VAL A 52 -10.24 9.33 8.49
N GLY A 53 -9.50 8.79 9.46
CA GLY A 53 -8.07 9.03 9.65
C GLY A 53 -7.26 7.84 9.15
N ILE A 54 -6.28 8.08 8.28
CA ILE A 54 -5.42 7.04 7.70
C ILE A 54 -3.94 7.41 7.93
N ARG A 55 -3.21 6.52 8.60
CA ARG A 55 -1.77 6.63 8.79
C ARG A 55 -1.01 5.75 7.81
N LEU A 56 -0.11 6.35 7.05
CA LEU A 56 0.71 5.66 6.07
C LEU A 56 2.17 5.63 6.48
N LEU A 57 2.82 4.50 6.23
CA LEU A 57 4.26 4.31 6.23
C LEU A 57 4.74 4.33 4.79
N LEU A 58 5.75 5.16 4.49
CA LEU A 58 6.36 5.15 3.17
C LEU A 58 7.54 4.18 3.13
N THR A 59 7.70 3.49 1.99
CA THR A 59 8.86 2.62 1.70
C THR A 59 10.18 3.39 1.67
N SER A 60 10.12 4.71 1.49
CA SER A 60 11.26 5.62 1.51
C SER A 60 10.89 6.97 2.13
N GLY A 61 11.82 7.52 2.93
CA GLY A 61 11.68 8.77 3.69
C GLY A 61 11.30 10.01 2.87
N TRP A 62 11.49 9.96 1.55
CA TRP A 62 11.24 11.08 0.65
C TRP A 62 10.77 10.57 -0.71
N CYS A 63 9.64 9.86 -0.73
CA CYS A 63 9.06 9.39 -1.98
C CYS A 63 8.42 10.59 -2.72
N PRO A 64 8.91 10.99 -3.92
CA PRO A 64 8.30 12.07 -4.69
C PRO A 64 6.85 11.76 -5.10
N PHE A 65 6.43 10.50 -5.01
CA PHE A 65 5.08 10.03 -5.35
C PHE A 65 4.14 9.94 -4.16
N ALA A 66 4.62 10.20 -2.93
CA ALA A 66 3.80 10.11 -1.72
C ALA A 66 2.56 11.01 -1.79
N ALA A 67 2.72 12.25 -2.26
CA ALA A 67 1.60 13.19 -2.40
C ALA A 67 0.50 12.64 -3.31
N ARG A 68 0.87 12.03 -4.45
CA ARG A 68 -0.07 11.42 -5.39
C ARG A 68 -0.78 10.20 -4.79
N LEU A 69 -0.06 9.40 -4.01
CA LEU A 69 -0.67 8.26 -3.31
C LEU A 69 -1.70 8.74 -2.29
N MET A 70 -1.35 9.75 -1.48
CA MET A 70 -2.26 10.32 -0.49
C MET A 70 -3.50 10.94 -1.13
N GLU A 71 -3.35 11.65 -2.24
CA GLU A 71 -4.47 12.19 -3.02
C GLU A 71 -5.39 11.07 -3.51
N THR A 72 -4.82 10.02 -4.12
CA THR A 72 -5.59 8.86 -4.59
C THR A 72 -6.38 8.20 -3.45
N ILE A 73 -5.77 8.07 -2.27
CA ILE A 73 -6.44 7.50 -1.10
C ILE A 73 -7.57 8.41 -0.63
N ARG A 74 -7.32 9.71 -0.48
CA ARG A 74 -8.35 10.69 -0.08
C ARG A 74 -9.54 10.68 -1.02
N GLU A 75 -9.30 10.72 -2.32
CA GLU A 75 -10.36 10.70 -3.33
C GLU A 75 -11.19 9.43 -3.27
N ARG A 76 -10.55 8.26 -3.15
CA ARG A 76 -11.26 6.98 -3.19
C ARG A 76 -12.03 6.72 -1.91
N VAL A 77 -11.43 7.01 -0.75
CA VAL A 77 -12.10 6.87 0.55
C VAL A 77 -13.21 7.90 0.69
N GLY A 78 -13.00 9.13 0.22
CA GLY A 78 -14.00 10.20 0.24
C GLY A 78 -15.26 9.93 -0.58
N ARG A 79 -15.23 8.93 -1.48
CA ARG A 79 -16.42 8.47 -2.23
C ARG A 79 -17.27 7.46 -1.47
N LEU A 80 -16.83 6.99 -0.31
CA LEU A 80 -17.62 6.06 0.51
C LEU A 80 -18.83 6.79 1.11
N PRO A 81 -20.01 6.13 1.13
CA PRO A 81 -21.19 6.69 1.74
C PRO A 81 -20.97 6.92 3.25
N GLY A 82 -21.33 8.12 3.73
CA GLY A 82 -21.15 8.50 5.13
C GLY A 82 -19.77 9.07 5.46
N VAL A 83 -18.88 9.27 4.50
CA VAL A 83 -17.63 10.03 4.68
C VAL A 83 -17.90 11.52 4.45
N GLU A 84 -17.53 12.33 5.44
CA GLU A 84 -17.56 13.79 5.41
C GLU A 84 -16.15 14.36 5.26
N GLU A 85 -15.16 13.72 5.89
CA GLU A 85 -13.77 14.19 5.91
C GLU A 85 -12.79 13.01 5.88
N VAL A 86 -11.71 13.16 5.11
CA VAL A 86 -10.62 12.17 5.04
C VAL A 86 -9.30 12.85 5.31
N GLU A 87 -8.66 12.45 6.40
CA GLU A 87 -7.30 12.84 6.74
C GLU A 87 -6.35 11.67 6.43
N VAL A 88 -5.30 11.99 5.67
CA VAL A 88 -4.23 11.04 5.36
C VAL A 88 -2.93 11.69 5.78
N GLU A 89 -2.22 11.04 6.69
CA GLU A 89 -0.92 11.47 7.20
C GLU A 89 0.14 10.40 6.96
N VAL A 90 1.39 10.84 6.82
CA VAL A 90 2.55 9.96 6.75
C VAL A 90 3.21 9.94 8.11
N VAL A 91 3.38 8.75 8.67
CA VAL A 91 4.16 8.50 9.87
C VAL A 91 5.50 7.89 9.49
N TRP A 92 6.51 8.15 10.32
CA TRP A 92 7.89 7.73 10.08
C TRP A 92 8.39 6.70 11.11
N ASP A 93 7.64 6.55 12.21
CA ASP A 93 7.89 5.58 13.25
C ASP A 93 6.64 4.70 13.42
N PRO A 94 6.74 3.37 13.28
CA PRO A 94 7.97 2.61 12.98
C PRO A 94 8.45 2.81 11.54
N VAL A 95 9.75 2.63 11.26
CA VAL A 95 10.25 2.66 9.87
C VAL A 95 9.69 1.45 9.10
N TRP A 96 9.23 1.68 7.86
CA TRP A 96 8.75 0.59 7.02
C TRP A 96 9.87 -0.42 6.73
N SER A 97 9.57 -1.71 6.84
CA SER A 97 10.46 -2.81 6.44
C SER A 97 9.74 -3.77 5.49
N PRO A 98 10.47 -4.49 4.61
CA PRO A 98 9.91 -5.53 3.75
C PRO A 98 9.14 -6.63 4.48
N GLU A 99 9.34 -6.77 5.79
CA GLU A 99 8.66 -7.76 6.62
C GLU A 99 7.16 -7.45 6.78
N ARG A 100 6.74 -6.22 6.47
CA ARG A 100 5.33 -5.81 6.48
C ARG A 100 4.56 -6.27 5.24
N MET A 101 5.26 -6.63 4.17
CA MET A 101 4.63 -7.06 2.93
C MET A 101 3.96 -8.43 3.08
N SER A 102 2.81 -8.59 2.43
CA SER A 102 2.17 -9.89 2.25
C SER A 102 3.07 -10.85 1.46
N GLU A 103 2.86 -12.16 1.62
CA GLU A 103 3.64 -13.18 0.91
C GLU A 103 3.52 -13.01 -0.62
N ALA A 104 2.32 -12.74 -1.11
CA ALA A 104 2.06 -12.50 -2.53
C ALA A 104 2.79 -11.25 -3.05
N ALA A 105 2.83 -10.17 -2.27
CA ALA A 105 3.59 -8.97 -2.63
C ALA A 105 5.10 -9.25 -2.70
N ARG A 106 5.66 -9.97 -1.72
CA ARG A 106 7.08 -10.36 -1.72
C ARG A 106 7.43 -11.21 -2.92
N GLU A 107 6.57 -12.17 -3.28
CA GLU A 107 6.79 -13.02 -4.44
C GLU A 107 6.81 -12.21 -5.74
N LYS A 108 5.86 -11.28 -5.92
CA LYS A 108 5.82 -10.37 -7.08
C LYS A 108 7.06 -9.47 -7.20
N LEU A 109 7.73 -9.16 -6.08
CA LEU A 109 8.95 -8.33 -6.05
C LEU A 109 10.24 -9.15 -6.17
N ARG A 110 10.17 -10.48 -6.06
CA ARG A 110 11.34 -11.35 -6.13
C ARG A 110 11.98 -11.30 -7.50
N LEU A 111 13.26 -10.94 -7.53
CA LEU A 111 14.06 -11.00 -8.75
C LEU A 111 14.54 -12.44 -9.01
N PRO A 112 14.50 -12.91 -10.27
CA PRO A 112 15.02 -14.22 -10.63
C PRO A 112 16.56 -14.16 -10.63
N LEU A 113 17.17 -14.51 -9.49
CA LEU A 113 18.60 -14.38 -9.26
C LEU A 113 19.41 -15.14 -10.32
N GLU A 114 18.95 -16.32 -10.72
CA GLU A 114 19.55 -17.14 -11.78
C GLU A 114 19.68 -16.40 -13.12
N ARG A 115 18.75 -15.49 -13.44
CA ARG A 115 18.80 -14.66 -14.66
C ARG A 115 19.74 -13.46 -14.49
N LEU A 116 19.93 -13.00 -13.26
CA LEU A 116 20.73 -11.83 -12.95
C LEU A 116 22.21 -12.16 -12.71
N LEU A 117 22.54 -13.37 -12.25
CA LEU A 117 23.90 -13.78 -11.93
C LEU A 117 24.87 -13.62 -13.12
N PRO A 118 24.56 -14.10 -14.34
CA PRO A 118 25.45 -13.90 -15.48
C PRO A 118 25.67 -12.42 -15.82
N LEU A 119 24.63 -11.58 -15.69
CA LEU A 119 24.72 -10.14 -15.92
C LEU A 119 25.58 -9.45 -14.86
N ARG A 120 25.45 -9.87 -13.60
CA ARG A 120 26.26 -9.39 -12.48
C ARG A 120 27.73 -9.74 -12.69
N GLU A 121 28.02 -10.99 -13.03
CA GLU A 121 29.38 -11.47 -13.30
C GLU A 121 30.02 -10.74 -14.48
N ALA A 122 29.28 -10.55 -15.58
CA ALA A 122 29.76 -9.77 -16.71
C ALA A 122 30.07 -8.30 -16.36
N ARG A 123 29.30 -7.69 -15.44
CA ARG A 123 29.52 -6.32 -14.97
C ARG A 123 30.69 -6.22 -13.99
N LEU A 124 30.77 -7.11 -13.01
CA LEU A 124 31.81 -7.10 -11.98
C LEU A 124 33.16 -7.64 -12.49
N GLY A 125 33.14 -8.58 -13.44
CA GLY A 125 34.33 -9.16 -14.07
C GLY A 125 35.08 -8.21 -15.02
N ARG A 126 34.50 -7.06 -15.38
CA ARG A 126 35.14 -6.04 -16.23
C ARG A 126 36.05 -5.05 -15.48
N GLY A 127 36.29 -5.25 -14.17
CA GLY A 127 37.11 -4.37 -13.32
C GLY A 127 38.42 -4.97 -12.78
N GLY A 128 38.82 -6.16 -13.24
CA GLY A 128 40.01 -6.85 -12.76
C GLY A 128 41.12 -6.95 -13.81
N GLY A 129 41.55 -5.82 -14.35
CA GLY A 129 42.67 -5.74 -15.30
C GLY A 129 43.63 -4.62 -14.91
N ARG A 130 44.49 -4.92 -13.94
CA ARG A 130 45.81 -4.29 -13.81
C ARG A 130 46.84 -5.36 -14.11
#